data_AF-A0A0Q8D0Z8-F1
#
_entry.id   AF-A0A0Q8D0Z8-F1
#
_cell.length_a   1.000
_cell.length_b   1.000
_cell.length_c   1.000
_cell.angle_alpha   90.00
_cell.angle_beta   90.00
_cell.angle_gamma   90.00
#
_symmetry.space_group_name_H-M   'P 1'
#
loop_
_entity.id
_entity.type
_entity.pdbx_description
1 polymer ?
#
loop_
_entity_poly.entity_id
_entity_poly.type
_entity_poly.pdbx_seq_one_letter_code
_entity_poly.pdbx_strand_id
1 'polypeptide(L)'
;MNPPRHPGARSAGRRRIARPSRRAEARAQRLMPGELAWYATGRFYLDNDNRLADFGYFLHLSGIDAPLFDGAQSDTTAHFTFAARPFEAGSVVNGALSLGLDPVGEFSVYLQREPAASFDDPASFALGECIATLRRTGLVVGTTVEQGIGPAQTPLLASNVFSAWLLESRAFEFGGRRYDLAQILGAGVTQFGTAAATSAPVPAGYKLAVPFTGSALALGPK
;
A
#
# COMPACT_ATOMS: atom_id res chain seq x y z
N MET A 1 -6.98 -50.40 -62.62
CA MET A 1 -6.12 -50.92 -61.54
C MET A 1 -6.24 -49.94 -60.38
N ASN A 2 -6.99 -50.27 -59.32
CA ASN A 2 -7.28 -49.34 -58.20
C ASN A 2 -6.27 -49.59 -57.05
N PRO A 3 -5.68 -48.54 -56.44
CA PRO A 3 -4.83 -48.72 -55.27
C PRO A 3 -5.66 -48.86 -53.97
N PRO A 4 -5.06 -49.38 -52.89
CA PRO A 4 -5.76 -49.81 -51.68
C PRO A 4 -6.16 -48.62 -50.79
N ARG A 5 -7.29 -48.77 -50.10
CA ARG A 5 -7.76 -47.86 -49.04
C ARG A 5 -6.87 -47.99 -47.81
N HIS A 6 -6.20 -46.91 -47.41
CA HIS A 6 -5.58 -46.80 -46.08
C HIS A 6 -6.61 -46.34 -45.04
N PRO A 7 -6.71 -47.01 -43.88
CA PRO A 7 -7.53 -46.54 -42.77
C PRO A 7 -6.73 -45.62 -41.85
N GLY A 8 -7.35 -44.50 -41.46
CA GLY A 8 -7.04 -43.84 -40.19
C GLY A 8 -6.08 -42.65 -40.24
N ALA A 9 -6.56 -41.50 -40.71
CA ALA A 9 -6.08 -40.21 -40.22
C ALA A 9 -7.14 -39.65 -39.26
N ARG A 10 -6.97 -39.92 -37.95
CA ARG A 10 -7.76 -39.25 -36.91
C ARG A 10 -7.41 -37.77 -36.97
N SER A 11 -8.42 -36.93 -37.20
CA SER A 11 -8.28 -35.49 -37.16
C SER A 11 -7.69 -35.07 -35.81
N ALA A 12 -6.64 -34.25 -35.85
CA ALA A 12 -6.18 -33.51 -34.69
C ALA A 12 -7.28 -32.51 -34.33
N GLY A 13 -8.23 -32.96 -33.50
CA GLY A 13 -9.27 -32.11 -32.96
C GLY A 13 -8.61 -30.95 -32.21
N ARG A 14 -8.83 -29.73 -32.70
CA ARG A 14 -8.58 -28.49 -31.96
C ARG A 14 -9.01 -28.70 -30.52
N ARG A 15 -8.06 -28.71 -29.57
CA ARG A 15 -8.39 -28.70 -28.14
C ARG A 15 -9.22 -27.45 -27.90
N ARG A 16 -10.53 -27.62 -27.77
CA ARG A 16 -11.41 -26.59 -27.21
C ARG A 16 -10.83 -26.24 -25.85
N ILE A 17 -10.49 -24.97 -25.65
CA ILE A 17 -10.23 -24.44 -24.31
C ILE A 17 -11.48 -24.75 -23.50
N ALA A 18 -11.34 -25.59 -22.48
CA ALA A 18 -12.46 -26.03 -21.67
C ALA A 18 -13.05 -24.80 -20.97
N ARG A 19 -14.37 -24.58 -21.16
CA ARG A 19 -15.10 -23.60 -20.37
C ARG A 19 -14.95 -23.97 -18.88
N PRO A 20 -14.70 -22.99 -17.99
CA PRO A 20 -14.65 -23.26 -16.56
C PRO A 20 -15.95 -23.94 -16.11
N SER A 21 -15.81 -24.92 -15.22
CA SER A 21 -16.95 -25.69 -14.73
C SER A 21 -17.84 -24.83 -13.82
N ARG A 22 -19.12 -25.20 -13.66
CA ARG A 22 -20.02 -24.61 -12.65
C ARG A 22 -19.46 -24.63 -11.23
N ARG A 23 -18.54 -25.55 -10.93
CA ARG A 23 -17.79 -25.62 -9.66
C ARG A 23 -16.65 -24.60 -9.56
N ALA A 24 -16.04 -24.19 -10.69
CA ALA A 24 -15.11 -23.06 -10.75
C ALA A 24 -15.85 -21.72 -10.66
N GLU A 25 -17.02 -21.61 -11.30
CA GLU A 25 -17.97 -20.50 -11.11
C GLU A 25 -18.41 -20.40 -9.64
N ALA A 26 -18.66 -21.53 -8.96
CA ALA A 26 -18.98 -21.56 -7.53
C ALA A 26 -17.76 -21.31 -6.60
N ARG A 27 -16.53 -21.57 -7.06
CA ARG A 27 -15.29 -21.26 -6.30
C ARG A 27 -14.96 -19.76 -6.35
N ALA A 28 -15.37 -19.05 -7.40
CA ALA A 28 -15.45 -17.58 -7.41
C ALA A 28 -16.58 -17.02 -6.50
N GLN A 29 -17.45 -17.89 -5.97
CA GLN A 29 -18.65 -17.50 -5.20
C GLN A 29 -18.55 -17.83 -3.70
N ARG A 30 -17.36 -18.16 -3.16
CA ARG A 30 -17.15 -18.36 -1.70
C ARG A 30 -15.96 -17.53 -1.20
N LEU A 31 -16.31 -16.41 -0.54
CA LEU A 31 -15.49 -15.35 0.10
C LEU A 31 -14.08 -15.09 -0.48
N MET A 32 -13.88 -13.94 -1.14
CA MET A 32 -12.58 -13.24 -1.15
C MET A 32 -12.60 -12.30 0.08
N PRO A 33 -11.98 -12.62 1.24
CA PRO A 33 -12.11 -11.84 2.48
C PRO A 33 -11.33 -10.50 2.46
N GLY A 34 -11.00 -10.00 1.26
CA GLY A 34 -10.12 -8.88 1.00
C GLY A 34 -9.35 -9.13 -0.30
N GLU A 35 -9.33 -8.16 -1.20
CA GLU A 35 -8.47 -8.16 -2.39
C GLU A 35 -7.32 -7.18 -2.16
N LEU A 36 -6.15 -7.44 -2.77
CA LEU A 36 -5.04 -6.51 -2.72
C LEU A 36 -5.51 -5.14 -3.24
N ALA A 37 -5.44 -4.13 -2.39
CA ALA A 37 -5.73 -2.74 -2.71
C ALA A 37 -4.49 -2.03 -3.24
N TRP A 38 -3.35 -2.20 -2.56
CA TRP A 38 -2.10 -1.54 -2.96
C TRP A 38 -0.84 -2.20 -2.42
N TYR A 39 0.27 -1.86 -3.06
CA TYR A 39 1.61 -1.87 -2.46
C TYR A 39 2.10 -0.43 -2.35
N ALA A 40 2.70 -0.10 -1.22
CA ALA A 40 3.22 1.22 -0.93
C ALA A 40 4.64 1.13 -0.33
N THR A 41 5.40 2.19 -0.49
CA THR A 41 6.68 2.38 0.19
C THR A 41 6.76 3.82 0.68
N GLY A 42 7.49 4.04 1.77
CA GLY A 42 7.57 5.35 2.40
C GLY A 42 8.63 5.41 3.47
N ARG A 43 8.58 6.48 4.26
CA ARG A 43 9.38 6.64 5.48
C ARG A 43 8.50 7.06 6.64
N PHE A 44 8.75 6.47 7.80
CA PHE A 44 8.33 7.01 9.08
C PHE A 44 9.31 8.08 9.49
N TYR A 45 8.80 9.25 9.83
CA TYR A 45 9.58 10.38 10.30
C TYR A 45 9.24 10.68 11.75
N LEU A 46 10.25 11.06 12.51
CA LEU A 46 10.08 11.66 13.84
C LEU A 46 10.66 13.07 13.76
N ASP A 47 9.79 14.07 13.92
CA ASP A 47 10.21 15.47 13.88
C ASP A 47 10.93 15.90 15.17
N ASN A 48 11.47 17.11 15.16
CA ASN A 48 12.18 17.69 16.31
C ASN A 48 11.27 17.93 17.53
N ASP A 49 9.95 18.00 17.33
CA ASP A 49 8.94 18.15 18.37
C ASP A 49 8.42 16.80 18.90
N ASN A 50 9.03 15.68 18.48
CA ASN A 50 8.67 14.30 18.82
C ASN A 50 7.34 13.80 18.22
N ARG A 51 6.87 14.39 17.13
CA ARG A 51 5.69 13.91 16.41
C ARG A 51 6.10 12.97 15.29
N LEU A 52 5.33 11.90 15.13
CA LEU A 52 5.47 10.91 14.08
C LEU A 52 4.60 11.26 12.89
N ALA A 53 5.11 11.02 11.70
CA ALA A 53 4.35 11.07 10.45
C ALA A 53 4.89 10.07 9.44
N ASP A 54 4.04 9.56 8.57
CA ASP A 54 4.42 8.72 7.45
C ASP A 54 4.06 9.38 6.12
N PHE A 55 5.04 9.36 5.20
CA PHE A 55 4.92 9.88 3.85
C PHE A 55 5.49 8.86 2.86
N GLY A 56 4.92 8.81 1.67
CA GLY A 56 5.39 7.89 0.65
C GLY A 56 4.51 7.84 -0.58
N TYR A 57 4.69 6.78 -1.35
CA TYR A 57 4.03 6.60 -2.65
C TYR A 57 3.60 5.16 -2.89
N PHE A 58 2.69 5.00 -3.85
CA PHE A 58 2.15 3.70 -4.24
C PHE A 58 3.01 3.07 -5.34
N LEU A 59 3.47 1.84 -5.09
CA LEU A 59 4.11 0.98 -6.08
C LEU A 59 3.08 0.27 -6.97
N HIS A 60 1.89 0.05 -6.41
CA HIS A 60 0.74 -0.55 -7.06
C HIS A 60 -0.53 0.02 -6.43
N LEU A 61 -1.53 0.33 -7.24
CA LEU A 61 -2.86 0.73 -6.79
C LEU A 61 -3.90 0.01 -7.66
N SER A 62 -4.66 -0.89 -7.06
CA SER A 62 -5.61 -1.73 -7.79
C SER A 62 -6.66 -0.90 -8.50
N GLY A 63 -7.11 -1.36 -9.66
CA GLY A 63 -8.13 -0.69 -10.48
C GLY A 63 -7.62 0.50 -11.29
N ILE A 64 -6.39 0.99 -11.08
CA ILE A 64 -5.77 2.02 -11.92
C ILE A 64 -5.05 1.36 -13.09
N ASP A 65 -5.57 1.58 -14.30
CA ASP A 65 -5.06 1.01 -15.54
C ASP A 65 -4.28 2.08 -16.33
N ALA A 66 -3.22 2.59 -15.71
CA ALA A 66 -2.32 3.60 -16.25
C ALA A 66 -0.96 3.53 -15.52
N PRO A 67 0.15 4.02 -16.11
CA PRO A 67 1.44 4.06 -15.45
C PRO A 67 1.38 4.91 -14.16
N LEU A 68 1.78 4.33 -13.03
CA LEU A 68 1.84 5.05 -11.74
C LEU A 68 3.06 5.98 -11.63
N PHE A 69 3.98 5.92 -12.59
CA PHE A 69 5.24 6.66 -12.57
C PHE A 69 5.51 7.34 -13.91
N ASP A 70 5.98 8.59 -13.86
CA ASP A 70 6.53 9.33 -15.00
C ASP A 70 8.01 8.97 -15.19
N GLY A 71 8.27 7.72 -15.60
CA GLY A 71 9.61 7.19 -15.82
C GLY A 71 10.00 6.05 -14.88
N ALA A 72 11.28 6.03 -14.46
CA ALA A 72 11.79 5.01 -13.55
C ALA A 72 11.14 5.15 -12.15
N GLN A 73 10.85 4.03 -11.49
CA GLN A 73 10.17 4.03 -10.19
C GLN A 73 11.00 4.74 -9.12
N SER A 74 10.51 5.89 -8.63
CA SER A 74 11.06 6.65 -7.51
C SER A 74 9.98 7.49 -6.85
N ASP A 75 10.31 8.12 -5.72
CA ASP A 75 9.49 9.15 -5.08
C ASP A 75 9.25 10.34 -6.02
N THR A 76 10.28 10.75 -6.77
CA THR A 76 10.23 11.90 -7.67
C THR A 76 9.40 11.69 -8.93
N THR A 77 9.07 10.45 -9.29
CA THR A 77 8.29 10.14 -10.50
C THR A 77 6.90 9.60 -10.19
N ALA A 78 6.55 9.37 -8.92
CA ALA A 78 5.29 8.75 -8.54
C ALA A 78 4.08 9.71 -8.66
N HIS A 79 3.06 9.29 -9.40
CA HIS A 79 1.80 10.03 -9.53
C HIS A 79 0.88 9.92 -8.32
N PHE A 80 0.99 8.84 -7.53
CA PHE A 80 0.13 8.64 -6.36
C PHE A 80 0.97 8.60 -5.10
N THR A 81 0.72 9.57 -4.23
CA THR A 81 1.42 9.75 -2.95
C THR A 81 0.45 9.68 -1.78
N PHE A 82 0.97 9.48 -0.57
CA PHE A 82 0.20 9.60 0.66
C PHE A 82 0.97 10.40 1.71
N ALA A 83 0.21 11.05 2.59
CA ALA A 83 0.74 11.77 3.73
C ALA A 83 -0.18 11.60 4.94
N ALA A 84 0.38 11.20 6.07
CA ALA A 84 -0.31 11.17 7.34
C ALA A 84 -0.22 12.53 8.06
N ARG A 85 -1.26 12.88 8.81
CA ARG A 85 -1.18 14.02 9.74
C ARG A 85 -0.25 13.67 10.91
N PRO A 86 0.67 14.56 11.30
CA PRO A 86 1.58 14.28 12.41
C PRO A 86 0.86 13.99 13.72
N PHE A 87 1.28 12.93 14.41
CA PHE A 87 0.66 12.42 15.65
C PHE A 87 1.71 12.07 16.71
N GLU A 88 1.29 12.01 17.97
CA GLU A 88 2.13 11.50 19.07
C GLU A 88 1.73 10.05 19.34
N ALA A 89 2.68 9.12 19.30
CA ALA A 89 2.43 7.73 19.63
C ALA A 89 2.68 7.45 21.11
N GLY A 90 1.85 6.60 21.69
CA GLY A 90 2.18 5.93 22.95
C GLY A 90 3.02 4.68 22.69
N SER A 91 3.51 4.05 23.77
CA SER A 91 4.12 2.73 23.70
C SER A 91 3.77 1.88 24.91
N VAL A 92 3.74 0.56 24.71
CA VAL A 92 3.64 -0.44 25.78
C VAL A 92 4.85 -1.34 25.68
N VAL A 93 5.56 -1.50 26.79
CA VAL A 93 6.73 -2.40 26.87
C VAL A 93 6.30 -3.71 27.51
N ASN A 94 6.63 -4.83 26.87
CA ASN A 94 6.44 -6.19 27.37
C ASN A 94 7.75 -6.98 27.21
N GLY A 95 8.62 -6.87 28.21
CA GLY A 95 9.97 -7.45 28.14
C GLY A 95 10.79 -6.81 27.02
N ALA A 96 11.35 -7.63 26.13
CA ALA A 96 12.13 -7.17 24.97
C ALA A 96 11.26 -6.69 23.78
N LEU A 97 9.94 -6.70 23.93
CA LEU A 97 9.00 -6.19 22.92
C LEU A 97 8.51 -4.82 23.33
N SER A 98 8.69 -3.84 22.45
CA SER A 98 7.96 -2.58 22.53
C SER A 98 6.84 -2.58 21.48
N LEU A 99 5.65 -2.20 21.92
CA LEU A 99 4.44 -2.10 21.12
C LEU A 99 4.16 -0.61 20.92
N GLY A 100 4.37 -0.11 19.70
CA GLY A 100 3.87 1.22 19.34
C GLY A 100 2.34 1.23 19.44
N LEU A 101 1.79 2.33 19.95
CA LEU A 101 0.36 2.58 20.07
C LEU A 101 0.05 3.92 19.41
N ASP A 102 -0.18 3.88 18.10
CA ASP A 102 -0.53 5.09 17.37
C ASP A 102 -2.00 5.46 17.65
N PRO A 103 -2.29 6.74 17.92
CA PRO A 103 -3.66 7.20 18.06
C PRO A 103 -4.41 7.06 16.73
N VAL A 104 -5.74 7.17 16.81
CA VAL A 104 -6.61 7.28 15.63
C VAL A 104 -6.21 8.51 14.83
N GLY A 105 -5.46 8.30 13.74
CA GLY A 105 -4.98 9.32 12.83
C GLY A 105 -5.62 9.25 11.45
N GLU A 106 -5.47 10.34 10.70
CA GLU A 106 -5.89 10.45 9.30
C GLU A 106 -4.67 10.50 8.39
N PHE A 107 -4.80 9.89 7.22
CA PHE A 107 -3.88 10.07 6.11
C PHE A 107 -4.67 10.27 4.83
N SER A 108 -4.08 11.00 3.90
CA SER A 108 -4.70 11.34 2.63
C SER A 108 -3.87 10.80 1.47
N VAL A 109 -4.55 10.50 0.37
CA VAL A 109 -3.97 10.09 -0.90
C VAL A 109 -4.03 11.27 -1.85
N TYR A 110 -2.91 11.54 -2.52
CA TYR A 110 -2.74 12.68 -3.42
C TYR A 110 -2.35 12.21 -4.82
N LEU A 111 -2.88 12.90 -5.82
CA LEU A 111 -2.53 12.76 -7.23
C LEU A 111 -1.58 13.89 -7.64
N GLN A 112 -0.34 13.50 -7.94
CA GLN A 112 0.72 14.36 -8.47
C GLN A 112 0.62 14.37 -10.00
N ARG A 113 0.15 15.48 -10.57
CA ARG A 113 0.05 15.64 -12.04
C ARG A 113 1.42 15.73 -12.70
N GLU A 114 2.32 16.43 -12.02
CA GLU A 114 3.73 16.59 -12.35
C GLU A 114 4.51 16.07 -11.12
N PRO A 115 4.89 14.78 -11.11
CA PRO A 115 5.57 14.19 -9.96
C PRO A 115 6.87 14.92 -9.61
N ALA A 116 7.02 15.26 -8.34
CA ALA A 116 8.22 15.90 -7.78
C ALA A 116 8.35 15.65 -6.27
N ALA A 117 7.66 14.64 -5.73
CA ALA A 117 7.74 14.32 -4.32
C ALA A 117 9.16 13.84 -3.97
N SER A 118 9.62 14.13 -2.76
CA SER A 118 10.97 13.82 -2.33
C SER A 118 11.00 13.43 -0.87
N PHE A 119 11.71 12.35 -0.55
CA PHE A 119 11.97 12.00 0.85
C PHE A 119 12.85 13.01 1.60
N ASP A 120 13.52 13.93 0.89
CA ASP A 120 14.27 15.03 1.49
C ASP A 120 13.38 16.22 1.84
N ASP A 121 12.15 16.28 1.30
CA ASP A 121 11.10 17.23 1.66
C ASP A 121 9.77 16.48 1.89
N PRO A 122 9.53 15.92 3.09
CA PRO A 122 8.36 15.06 3.33
C PRO A 122 7.01 15.75 3.05
N ALA A 123 6.93 17.08 3.18
CA ALA A 123 5.71 17.83 2.88
C ALA A 123 5.34 17.78 1.38
N SER A 124 6.31 17.57 0.50
CA SER A 124 6.11 17.47 -0.95
C SER A 124 5.12 16.36 -1.37
N PHE A 125 5.03 15.28 -0.59
CA PHE A 125 4.08 14.19 -0.83
C PHE A 125 2.60 14.61 -0.73
N ALA A 126 2.31 15.76 -0.14
CA ALA A 126 0.96 16.30 0.04
C ALA A 126 0.64 17.49 -0.90
N LEU A 127 1.51 17.84 -1.85
CA LEU A 127 1.33 19.00 -2.73
C LEU A 127 0.36 18.78 -3.90
N GLY A 128 0.01 17.53 -4.19
CA GLY A 128 -0.89 17.17 -5.29
C GLY A 128 -2.38 17.39 -4.99
N GLU A 129 -3.23 16.94 -5.90
CA GLU A 129 -4.68 16.93 -5.71
C GLU A 129 -5.06 15.87 -4.66
N CYS A 130 -5.64 16.26 -3.53
CA CYS A 130 -6.15 15.31 -2.54
C CYS A 130 -7.38 14.56 -3.09
N ILE A 131 -7.23 13.26 -3.34
CA ILE A 131 -8.26 12.40 -3.98
C ILE A 131 -8.96 11.48 -2.99
N ALA A 132 -8.39 11.22 -1.82
CA ALA A 132 -9.06 10.49 -0.74
C ALA A 132 -8.48 10.81 0.64
N THR A 133 -9.31 10.63 1.67
CA THR A 133 -8.89 10.69 3.08
C THR A 133 -9.36 9.45 3.80
N LEU A 134 -8.45 8.82 4.54
CA LEU A 134 -8.70 7.61 5.32
C LEU A 134 -8.40 7.86 6.80
N ARG A 135 -9.11 7.17 7.68
CA ARG A 135 -8.94 7.25 9.14
C ARG A 135 -8.69 5.89 9.75
N ARG A 136 -7.58 5.75 10.48
CA ARG A 136 -7.22 4.53 11.21
C ARG A 136 -8.32 4.19 12.24
N THR A 137 -8.71 2.93 12.32
CA THR A 137 -9.90 2.46 13.08
C THR A 137 -9.60 2.06 14.52
N GLY A 138 -8.32 2.02 14.90
CA GLY A 138 -7.87 1.64 16.24
C GLY A 138 -6.36 1.83 16.39
N LEU A 139 -5.83 1.35 17.52
CA LEU A 139 -4.40 1.38 17.84
C LEU A 139 -3.64 0.56 16.81
N VAL A 140 -2.66 1.18 16.17
CA VAL A 140 -1.70 0.46 15.33
C VAL A 140 -0.73 -0.23 16.27
N VAL A 141 -0.71 -1.57 16.28
CA VAL A 141 0.26 -2.33 17.07
C VAL A 141 1.49 -2.57 16.22
N GLY A 142 2.57 -1.89 16.59
CA GLY A 142 3.88 -2.04 15.97
C GLY A 142 4.79 -2.90 16.83
N THR A 143 5.31 -4.04 16.37
CA THR A 143 6.35 -4.76 17.13
C THR A 143 7.70 -4.13 16.86
N THR A 144 8.39 -3.65 17.88
CA THR A 144 9.77 -3.17 17.77
C THR A 144 10.73 -4.27 18.18
N VAL A 145 11.79 -4.49 17.39
CA VAL A 145 12.93 -5.32 17.80
C VAL A 145 14.07 -4.37 18.10
N GLU A 146 14.64 -4.49 19.29
CA GLU A 146 15.82 -3.72 19.67
C GLU A 146 17.03 -4.13 18.79
N GLN A 147 17.72 -3.14 18.21
CA GLN A 147 18.93 -3.38 17.42
C GLN A 147 20.14 -2.76 18.12
N GLY A 148 21.19 -3.57 18.33
CA GLY A 148 22.45 -3.22 19.01
C GLY A 148 22.98 -4.36 19.88
N ILE A 149 24.21 -4.24 20.39
CA ILE A 149 24.77 -5.10 21.46
C ILE A 149 25.08 -4.18 22.65
N GLY A 150 24.50 -4.46 23.82
CA GLY A 150 24.70 -3.65 25.04
C GLY A 150 23.69 -2.50 25.19
N PRO A 151 23.94 -1.50 26.07
CA PRO A 151 22.97 -0.48 26.49
C PRO A 151 22.55 0.53 25.41
N ALA A 152 23.05 0.41 24.18
CA ALA A 152 22.67 1.21 23.03
C ALA A 152 21.68 0.44 22.13
N GLN A 153 20.53 0.07 22.67
CA GLN A 153 19.41 -0.47 21.90
C GLN A 153 18.59 0.69 21.35
N THR A 154 18.48 0.83 20.04
CA THR A 154 17.52 1.76 19.42
C THR A 154 16.26 0.99 19.06
N PRO A 155 15.08 1.36 19.59
CA PRO A 155 13.83 0.73 19.18
C PRO A 155 13.53 1.06 17.71
N LEU A 156 13.49 0.04 16.85
CA LEU A 156 13.04 0.14 15.46
C LEU A 156 11.71 -0.59 15.29
N LEU A 157 10.69 0.10 14.79
CA LEU A 157 9.42 -0.51 14.39
C LEU A 157 9.69 -1.62 13.35
N ALA A 158 9.31 -2.85 13.64
CA ALA A 158 9.57 -4.00 12.75
C ALA A 158 8.37 -4.32 11.86
N SER A 159 7.15 -4.41 12.42
CA SER A 159 5.94 -4.65 11.64
C SER A 159 4.72 -3.99 12.28
N ASN A 160 3.78 -3.52 11.46
CA ASN A 160 2.52 -2.96 11.91
C ASN A 160 1.31 -3.51 11.15
N VAL A 161 0.16 -3.53 11.80
CA VAL A 161 -1.13 -3.85 11.17
C VAL A 161 -2.18 -2.86 11.64
N PHE A 162 -2.95 -2.30 10.72
CA PHE A 162 -4.08 -1.44 11.05
C PHE A 162 -5.17 -1.50 9.99
N SER A 163 -6.41 -1.21 10.38
CA SER A 163 -7.47 -0.92 9.41
C SER A 163 -7.76 0.57 9.37
N ALA A 164 -8.16 1.10 8.22
CA ALA A 164 -8.55 2.49 8.04
C ALA A 164 -9.83 2.59 7.20
N TRP A 165 -10.79 3.39 7.67
CA TRP A 165 -12.02 3.71 6.94
C TRP A 165 -11.76 4.79 5.90
N LEU A 166 -12.32 4.62 4.70
CA LEU A 166 -12.38 5.67 3.68
C LEU A 166 -13.46 6.68 4.06
N LEU A 167 -13.02 7.86 4.52
CA LEU A 167 -13.89 8.96 4.92
C LEU A 167 -14.40 9.72 3.71
N GLU A 168 -13.48 10.10 2.81
CA GLU A 168 -13.77 10.91 1.64
C GLU A 168 -13.05 10.32 0.42
N SER A 169 -13.70 10.44 -0.74
CA SER A 169 -13.12 10.13 -2.05
C SER A 169 -13.66 11.10 -3.08
N ARG A 170 -12.80 11.58 -3.97
CA ARG A 170 -13.15 12.47 -5.07
C ARG A 170 -12.80 11.77 -6.37
N ALA A 171 -13.72 11.81 -7.34
CA ALA A 171 -13.43 11.26 -8.66
C ALA A 171 -12.38 12.12 -9.38
N PHE A 172 -11.44 11.48 -10.07
CA PHE A 172 -10.33 12.13 -10.76
C PHE A 172 -10.10 11.50 -12.13
N GLU A 173 -9.61 12.30 -13.07
CA GLU A 173 -9.14 11.80 -14.37
C GLU A 173 -7.67 11.41 -14.28
N PHE A 174 -7.26 10.28 -14.85
CA PHE A 174 -5.85 9.87 -14.97
C PHE A 174 -5.69 8.92 -16.16
N GLY A 175 -4.59 9.02 -16.93
CA GLY A 175 -4.37 8.14 -18.09
C GLY A 175 -5.54 8.10 -19.10
N GLY A 176 -6.29 9.20 -19.25
CA GLY A 176 -7.46 9.29 -20.14
C GLY A 176 -8.73 8.61 -19.63
N ARG A 177 -8.80 8.23 -18.34
CA ARG A 177 -9.97 7.58 -17.72
C ARG A 177 -10.31 8.24 -16.38
N ARG A 178 -11.59 8.19 -16.04
CA ARG A 178 -12.10 8.62 -14.73
C ARG A 178 -12.04 7.48 -13.72
N TYR A 179 -11.55 7.78 -12.52
CA TYR A 179 -11.44 6.87 -11.38
C TYR A 179 -12.06 7.48 -10.13
N ASP A 180 -12.38 6.62 -9.16
CA ASP A 180 -12.82 7.00 -7.81
C ASP A 180 -12.36 5.93 -6.82
N LEU A 181 -11.60 6.31 -5.79
CA LEU A 181 -11.07 5.37 -4.80
C LEU A 181 -12.18 4.71 -3.95
N ALA A 182 -13.37 5.31 -3.83
CA ALA A 182 -14.50 4.66 -3.17
C ALA A 182 -15.01 3.45 -3.96
N GLN A 183 -14.89 3.46 -5.29
CA GLN A 183 -15.25 2.31 -6.13
C GLN A 183 -14.20 1.20 -6.07
N ILE A 184 -12.95 1.54 -5.75
CA ILE A 184 -11.81 0.63 -5.70
C ILE A 184 -11.65 0.00 -4.31
N LEU A 185 -11.68 0.84 -3.26
CA LEU A 185 -11.38 0.45 -1.88
C LEU A 185 -12.64 0.09 -1.08
N GLY A 186 -13.83 0.47 -1.58
CA GLY A 186 -15.09 0.29 -0.88
C GLY A 186 -15.10 1.05 0.45
N ALA A 187 -15.21 0.33 1.56
CA ALA A 187 -15.27 0.93 2.88
C ALA A 187 -13.91 1.43 3.39
N GLY A 188 -12.79 0.95 2.86
CA GLY A 188 -11.45 1.30 3.32
C GLY A 188 -10.48 0.13 3.14
N VAL A 189 -9.46 0.07 4.01
CA VAL A 189 -8.41 -0.94 3.90
C VAL A 189 -7.99 -1.55 5.24
N THR A 190 -7.42 -2.75 5.19
CA THR A 190 -6.51 -3.28 6.22
C THR A 190 -5.10 -3.32 5.67
N GLN A 191 -4.17 -2.59 6.28
CA GLN A 191 -2.77 -2.51 5.89
C GLN A 191 -1.87 -3.31 6.82
N PHE A 192 -0.88 -3.94 6.22
CA PHE A 192 0.26 -4.61 6.84
C PHE A 192 1.52 -3.88 6.40
N GLY A 193 2.39 -3.52 7.34
CA GLY A 193 3.64 -2.83 7.05
C GLY A 193 4.84 -3.51 7.70
N THR A 194 6.01 -3.27 7.12
CA THR A 194 7.32 -3.66 7.66
C THR A 194 8.27 -2.49 7.50
N ALA A 195 8.92 -2.06 8.58
CA ALA A 195 9.94 -1.03 8.50
C ALA A 195 11.34 -1.66 8.38
N ALA A 196 12.27 -0.90 7.80
CA ALA A 196 13.65 -1.29 7.67
C ALA A 196 14.35 -1.30 9.04
N ALA A 197 15.33 -2.19 9.18
CA ALA A 197 16.18 -2.25 10.36
C ALA A 197 17.28 -1.17 10.38
N THR A 198 17.29 -0.24 9.43
CA THR A 198 18.29 0.83 9.32
C THR A 198 17.62 2.13 8.92
N SER A 199 17.99 3.23 9.58
CA SER A 199 17.51 4.56 9.22
C SER A 199 18.05 5.00 7.85
N ALA A 200 17.26 5.80 7.15
CA ALA A 200 17.68 6.54 5.97
C ALA A 200 18.31 7.89 6.38
N PRO A 201 18.94 8.63 5.43
CA PRO A 201 19.30 10.03 5.66
C PRO A 201 18.12 10.84 6.19
N VAL A 202 18.38 11.64 7.22
CA VAL A 202 17.37 12.43 7.92
C VAL A 202 17.35 13.84 7.35
N PRO A 203 16.22 14.31 6.80
CA PRO A 203 16.11 15.68 6.30
C PRO A 203 16.04 16.71 7.42
N ALA A 204 16.22 17.98 7.06
CA ALA A 204 16.10 19.09 8.00
C ALA A 204 14.73 19.11 8.69
N GLY A 205 14.71 19.40 9.99
CA GLY A 205 13.49 19.41 10.81
C GLY A 205 13.11 18.05 11.42
N TYR A 206 13.86 17.00 11.10
CA TYR A 206 13.64 15.65 11.61
C TYR A 206 14.85 15.10 12.35
N LYS A 207 14.61 14.13 13.22
CA LYS A 207 15.66 13.40 13.96
C LYS A 207 15.71 11.92 13.64
N LEU A 208 14.70 11.38 12.98
CA LEU A 208 14.68 10.00 12.50
C LEU A 208 13.89 9.90 11.20
N ALA A 209 14.38 9.06 10.28
CA ALA A 209 13.69 8.65 9.07
C ALA A 209 13.91 7.13 8.86
N VAL A 210 12.84 6.33 8.86
CA VAL A 210 12.92 4.87 8.72
C VAL A 210 12.11 4.43 7.50
N PRO A 211 12.74 3.85 6.46
CA PRO A 211 12.02 3.30 5.32
C PRO A 211 11.03 2.20 5.72
N PHE A 212 9.94 2.06 4.98
CA PHE A 212 9.01 0.95 5.14
C PHE A 212 8.38 0.53 3.82
N THR A 213 7.87 -0.71 3.81
CA THR A 213 6.94 -1.18 2.79
C THR A 213 5.60 -1.51 3.43
N GLY A 214 4.53 -1.33 2.67
CA GLY A 214 3.16 -1.61 3.08
C GLY A 214 2.38 -2.32 1.99
N SER A 215 1.52 -3.26 2.40
CA SER A 215 0.54 -3.89 1.54
C SER A 215 -0.82 -3.79 2.19
N ALA A 216 -1.87 -3.51 1.43
CA ALA A 216 -3.20 -3.40 1.98
C ALA A 216 -4.21 -4.25 1.24
N LEU A 217 -5.21 -4.74 1.98
CA LEU A 217 -6.40 -5.39 1.47
C LEU A 217 -7.57 -4.41 1.54
N ALA A 218 -8.41 -4.35 0.50
CA ALA A 218 -9.66 -3.60 0.55
C ALA A 218 -10.65 -4.29 1.51
N LEU A 219 -11.38 -3.49 2.30
CA LEU A 219 -12.39 -3.98 3.25
C LEU A 219 -13.68 -4.49 2.57
N GLY A 220 -13.77 -4.39 1.25
CA GLY A 220 -14.97 -4.74 0.48
C GLY A 220 -16.00 -3.59 0.44
N PRO A 221 -17.16 -3.83 -0.20
CA PRO A 221 -18.18 -2.79 -0.39
C PRO A 221 -18.71 -2.22 0.93
N LYS A 222 -19.13 -0.95 0.91
CA LYS A 222 -19.89 -0.32 2.01
C LYS A 222 -21.29 -0.91 2.12
#